data_AF-A0A2I0PX06-F1
#
_entry.id   AF-A0A2I0PX06-F1
#
_cell.length_a   1.000
_cell.length_b   1.000
_cell.length_c   1.000
_cell.angle_alpha   90.00
_cell.angle_beta   90.00
_cell.angle_gamma   90.00
#
_symmetry.space_group_name_H-M   'P 1'
#
loop_
_entity.id
_entity.type
_entity.pdbx_description
1 polymer ?
#
loop_
_entity_poly.entity_id
_entity_poly.type
_entity_poly.pdbx_seq_one_letter_code
_entity_poly.pdbx_strand_id
1 'polypeptide(L)'
;MFTNLLVAIDGSEVSDRALARAVDEARIWNAKIHAIYVVETGLFSSLPNDNNVEIMYRVLEKEGQEKLAQAKSFAATEGVTFYTHMKQGHAGSEIVALAEKEKCDLIVVGSHGKSNADKLLIGSVSSFVVAHSKIATLVVRS
;
A
#
# COMPACT_ATOMS: atom_id res chain seq x y z
N MET A 1 14.02 2.46 -16.56
CA MET A 1 14.72 2.05 -15.32
C MET A 1 13.97 2.69 -14.17
N PHE A 2 13.61 1.94 -13.13
CA PHE A 2 12.88 2.47 -11.98
C PHE A 2 13.85 2.92 -10.89
N THR A 3 13.51 3.98 -10.17
CA THR A 3 14.36 4.61 -9.14
C THR A 3 13.60 4.82 -7.84
N ASN A 4 12.28 5.00 -7.91
CA ASN A 4 11.42 5.31 -6.78
C ASN A 4 10.15 4.46 -6.88
N LEU A 5 10.08 3.42 -6.06
CA LEU A 5 8.93 2.52 -6.03
C LEU A 5 7.98 2.97 -4.93
N LEU A 6 6.68 2.84 -5.16
CA LEU A 6 5.67 2.83 -4.13
C LEU A 6 5.09 1.42 -4.01
N VAL A 7 4.89 0.92 -2.78
CA VAL A 7 4.17 -0.33 -2.55
C VAL A 7 3.03 -0.11 -1.57
N ALA A 8 1.83 -0.56 -1.93
CA ALA A 8 0.67 -0.54 -1.04
C ALA A 8 0.63 -1.80 -0.19
N ILE A 9 0.50 -1.63 1.13
CA ILE A 9 0.44 -2.71 2.11
C ILE A 9 -0.87 -2.56 2.88
N ASP A 10 -1.65 -3.64 2.95
CA ASP A 10 -2.87 -3.70 3.75
C ASP A 10 -2.82 -4.82 4.79
N GLY A 11 -1.75 -5.63 4.83
CA GLY A 11 -1.56 -6.74 5.75
C GLY A 11 -2.16 -8.07 5.27
N SER A 12 -2.67 -8.13 4.03
CA SER A 12 -3.05 -9.37 3.36
C SER A 12 -1.84 -10.10 2.77
N GLU A 13 -1.96 -11.42 2.58
CA GLU A 13 -0.91 -12.24 1.97
C GLU A 13 -0.53 -11.76 0.55
N VAL A 14 -1.50 -11.25 -0.21
CA VAL A 14 -1.25 -10.71 -1.56
C VAL A 14 -0.43 -9.43 -1.46
N SER A 15 -0.66 -8.59 -0.44
CA SER A 15 0.15 -7.39 -0.19
C SER A 15 1.57 -7.75 0.26
N ASP A 16 1.76 -8.84 1.01
CA ASP A 16 3.08 -9.32 1.39
C ASP A 16 3.87 -9.83 0.16
N ARG A 17 3.20 -10.51 -0.78
CA ARG A 17 3.80 -10.85 -2.08
C ARG A 17 4.13 -9.61 -2.91
N ALA A 18 3.28 -8.58 -2.88
CA ALA A 18 3.55 -7.32 -3.55
C ALA A 18 4.79 -6.61 -2.97
N LEU A 19 4.95 -6.63 -1.64
CA LEU A 19 6.14 -6.14 -0.95
C LEU A 19 7.40 -6.92 -1.37
N ALA A 20 7.36 -8.26 -1.34
CA ALA A 20 8.48 -9.08 -1.78
C ALA A 20 8.91 -8.73 -3.21
N ARG A 21 7.94 -8.60 -4.12
CA ARG A 21 8.23 -8.21 -5.50
C ARG A 21 8.79 -6.80 -5.62
N ALA A 22 8.27 -5.83 -4.86
CA ALA A 22 8.81 -4.47 -4.84
C ALA A 22 10.27 -4.44 -4.37
N VAL A 23 10.62 -5.26 -3.38
CA VAL A 23 12.01 -5.43 -2.91
C VAL A 23 12.90 -6.04 -3.97
N ASP A 24 12.45 -7.08 -4.68
CA ASP A 24 13.21 -7.67 -5.79
C ASP A 24 13.50 -6.64 -6.89
N GLU A 25 12.49 -5.88 -7.32
CA GLU A 25 12.65 -4.82 -8.32
C GLU A 25 13.62 -3.73 -7.79
N ALA A 26 13.46 -3.31 -6.54
CA ALA A 26 14.34 -2.29 -5.96
C ALA A 26 15.81 -2.73 -5.93
N ARG A 27 16.08 -4.01 -5.68
CA ARG A 27 17.45 -4.57 -5.72
C ARG A 27 18.02 -4.59 -7.14
N ILE A 28 17.21 -5.00 -8.12
CA ILE A 28 17.63 -5.04 -9.54
C ILE A 28 18.00 -3.63 -10.03
N TRP A 29 17.20 -2.64 -9.66
CA TRP A 29 17.34 -1.27 -10.17
C TRP A 29 18.11 -0.32 -9.27
N ASN A 30 18.56 -0.78 -8.09
CA ASN A 30 19.13 0.06 -7.03
C ASN A 30 18.21 1.24 -6.66
N ALA A 31 16.92 0.94 -6.52
CA ALA A 31 15.86 1.90 -6.25
C ALA A 31 15.50 1.95 -4.75
N LYS A 32 14.78 3.00 -4.36
CA LYS A 32 14.20 3.13 -3.01
C LYS A 32 12.70 2.83 -3.03
N ILE A 33 12.17 2.39 -1.89
CA ILE A 33 10.75 2.04 -1.73
C ILE A 33 10.05 2.98 -0.74
N HIS A 34 8.86 3.44 -1.13
CA HIS A 34 7.89 4.13 -0.29
C HIS A 34 6.72 3.17 -0.04
N ALA A 35 6.63 2.60 1.17
CA ALA A 35 5.49 1.76 1.55
C ALA A 35 4.38 2.60 2.17
N ILE A 36 3.15 2.37 1.73
CA ILE A 36 1.96 3.06 2.21
C ILE A 36 0.97 2.08 2.83
N TYR A 37 0.46 2.43 4.01
CA TYR A 37 -0.73 1.85 4.60
C TYR A 37 -1.79 2.94 4.69
N VAL A 38 -3.01 2.65 4.22
CA VAL A 38 -4.12 3.61 4.25
C VAL A 38 -5.22 3.07 5.15
N VAL A 39 -5.56 3.84 6.18
CA VAL A 39 -6.77 3.62 6.97
C VAL A 39 -7.94 4.18 6.17
N GLU A 40 -8.77 3.28 5.64
CA GLU A 40 -9.94 3.64 4.84
C GLU A 40 -11.02 4.30 5.72
N THR A 41 -11.19 5.61 5.56
CA THR A 41 -12.12 6.41 6.38
C THR A 41 -13.46 6.68 5.67
N GLY A 42 -13.55 6.44 4.35
CA GLY A 42 -14.77 6.66 3.58
C GLY A 42 -15.94 5.77 4.01
N LEU A 43 -15.67 4.64 4.67
CA LEU A 43 -16.68 3.76 5.23
C LEU A 43 -17.37 4.33 6.48
N PHE A 44 -16.74 5.28 7.15
CA PHE A 44 -17.21 5.85 8.42
C PHE A 44 -17.68 7.30 8.30
N SER A 45 -17.54 7.92 7.12
CA SER A 45 -17.87 9.35 6.91
C SER A 45 -19.35 9.69 7.13
N SER A 46 -20.23 8.69 7.10
CA SER A 46 -21.67 8.84 7.38
C SER A 46 -22.06 8.56 8.83
N LEU A 47 -21.13 8.11 9.68
CA LEU A 47 -21.39 7.83 11.09
C LEU A 47 -21.13 9.09 11.94
N PRO A 48 -21.88 9.29 13.05
CA PRO A 48 -21.52 10.28 14.05
C PRO A 48 -20.10 10.02 14.54
N ASN A 49 -19.27 11.06 14.59
CA ASN A 49 -17.88 10.94 15.05
C ASN A 49 -17.88 10.80 16.58
N ASP A 50 -18.13 9.58 17.06
CA ASP A 50 -18.21 9.22 18.47
C ASP A 50 -16.96 8.46 18.95
N ASN A 51 -16.92 8.13 20.24
CA ASN A 51 -15.79 7.43 20.83
C ASN A 51 -15.52 6.05 20.20
N ASN A 52 -16.51 5.39 19.59
CA ASN A 52 -16.32 4.06 18.99
C ASN A 52 -15.56 4.17 17.67
N VAL A 53 -15.88 5.19 16.86
CA VAL A 53 -15.17 5.49 15.62
C VAL A 53 -13.69 5.83 15.90
N GLU A 54 -13.44 6.64 16.92
CA GLU A 54 -12.07 6.98 17.37
C GLU A 54 -11.27 5.74 17.83
N ILE A 55 -11.90 4.84 18.61
CA ILE A 55 -11.25 3.58 19.02
C ILE A 55 -10.93 2.71 17.81
N MET A 56 -11.86 2.58 16.86
CA MET A 56 -11.65 1.81 15.64
C MET A 56 -10.46 2.36 14.84
N TYR A 57 -10.36 3.68 14.69
CA TYR A 57 -9.23 4.31 14.01
C TYR A 57 -7.90 3.99 14.68
N ARG A 58 -7.83 4.07 16.02
CA ARG A 58 -6.60 3.73 16.76
C ARG A 58 -6.20 2.27 16.58
N VAL A 59 -7.16 1.35 16.51
CA VAL A 59 -6.89 -0.06 16.26
C VAL A 59 -6.29 -0.26 14.86
N LEU A 60 -6.90 0.35 13.84
CA LEU A 60 -6.44 0.26 12.45
C LEU A 60 -5.08 0.95 12.24
N GLU A 61 -4.85 2.08 12.90
CA GLU A 61 -3.57 2.79 12.86
C GLU A 61 -2.47 1.96 13.51
N LYS A 62 -2.74 1.35 14.67
CA LYS A 62 -1.78 0.46 15.34
C LYS A 62 -1.44 -0.74 14.46
N GLU A 63 -2.45 -1.38 13.87
CA GLU A 63 -2.23 -2.48 12.92
C GLU A 63 -1.34 -2.04 11.75
N GLY A 64 -1.66 -0.89 11.13
CA GLY A 64 -0.86 -0.36 10.03
C GLY A 64 0.59 -0.06 10.43
N GLN A 65 0.81 0.48 11.63
CA GLN A 65 2.16 0.74 12.16
C GLN A 65 2.95 -0.55 12.31
N GLU A 66 2.34 -1.61 12.84
CA GLU A 66 2.96 -2.92 12.98
C GLU A 66 3.33 -3.51 11.60
N LYS A 67 2.41 -3.42 10.63
CA LYS A 67 2.66 -3.91 9.26
C LYS A 67 3.76 -3.14 8.54
N LEU A 68 3.77 -1.81 8.64
CA LEU A 68 4.84 -0.98 8.06
C LEU A 68 6.19 -1.24 8.72
N ALA A 69 6.22 -1.48 10.03
CA ALA A 69 7.44 -1.83 10.76
C ALA A 69 8.00 -3.20 10.29
N GLN A 70 7.15 -4.21 10.16
CA GLN A 70 7.52 -5.52 9.64
C GLN A 70 8.08 -5.41 8.21
N ALA A 71 7.40 -4.66 7.35
CA ALA A 71 7.85 -4.43 5.98
C ALA A 71 9.21 -3.73 5.90
N LYS A 72 9.43 -2.73 6.76
CA LYS A 72 10.70 -2.02 6.85
C LYS A 72 11.83 -2.93 7.33
N SER A 73 11.56 -3.80 8.32
CA SER A 73 12.53 -4.79 8.79
C SER A 73 12.92 -5.77 7.68
N PHE A 74 11.94 -6.26 6.91
CA PHE A 74 12.20 -7.13 5.76
C PHE A 74 13.02 -6.44 4.66
N ALA A 75 12.69 -5.20 4.29
CA ALA A 75 13.48 -4.46 3.30
C ALA A 75 14.91 -4.20 3.78
N ALA A 76 15.11 -4.00 5.08
CA ALA A 76 16.43 -3.80 5.68
C ALA A 76 17.30 -5.06 5.60
N THR A 77 16.75 -6.27 5.76
CA THR A 77 17.51 -7.52 5.59
C THR A 77 17.99 -7.71 4.15
N GLU A 78 17.29 -7.08 3.20
CA GLU A 78 17.58 -7.13 1.76
C GLU A 78 18.45 -5.94 1.28
N GLY A 79 18.85 -5.03 2.19
CA GLY A 79 19.69 -3.88 1.88
C GLY A 79 19.00 -2.77 1.07
N VAL A 80 17.67 -2.71 1.10
CA VAL A 80 16.87 -1.74 0.34
C VAL A 80 16.53 -0.51 1.17
N THR A 81 16.68 0.69 0.58
CA THR A 81 16.27 1.94 1.23
C THR A 81 14.74 2.02 1.27
N PHE A 82 14.17 2.16 2.47
CA PHE A 82 12.73 1.99 2.69
C PHE A 82 12.12 3.09 3.58
N TYR A 83 11.05 3.71 3.10
CA TYR A 83 10.28 4.75 3.78
C TYR A 83 8.85 4.27 4.04
N THR A 84 8.28 4.65 5.17
CA THR A 84 6.94 4.22 5.59
C THR A 84 5.99 5.40 5.66
N HIS A 85 4.76 5.23 5.16
CA HIS A 85 3.75 6.28 5.08
C HIS A 85 2.42 5.75 5.62
N MET A 86 1.94 6.36 6.70
CA MET A 86 0.59 6.13 7.22
C MET A 86 -0.33 7.22 6.66
N LYS A 87 -1.45 6.81 6.06
CA LYS A 87 -2.44 7.73 5.46
C LYS A 87 -3.85 7.38 5.92
N GLN A 88 -4.74 8.35 5.78
CA GLN A 88 -6.16 8.21 6.07
C GLN A 88 -6.94 8.76 4.88
N GLY A 89 -7.98 8.05 4.46
CA GLY A 89 -8.80 8.45 3.30
C GLY A 89 -9.08 7.27 2.37
N HIS A 90 -9.47 7.58 1.13
CA HIS A 90 -9.70 6.58 0.11
C HIS A 90 -8.38 5.95 -0.34
N ALA A 91 -8.20 4.64 -0.12
CA ALA A 91 -6.94 3.94 -0.33
C ALA A 91 -6.34 4.16 -1.72
N GLY A 92 -7.14 3.97 -2.77
CA GLY A 92 -6.69 4.17 -4.14
C GLY A 92 -6.23 5.61 -4.43
N SER A 93 -6.91 6.60 -3.84
CA SER A 93 -6.59 8.01 -4.05
C SER A 93 -5.30 8.40 -3.33
N GLU A 94 -5.13 7.96 -2.08
CA GLU A 94 -3.93 8.22 -1.28
C GLU A 94 -2.69 7.53 -1.88
N ILE A 95 -2.85 6.33 -2.45
CA ILE A 95 -1.78 5.62 -3.17
C ILE A 95 -1.29 6.44 -4.36
N VAL A 96 -2.21 6.89 -5.23
CA VAL A 96 -1.85 7.67 -6.43
C VAL A 96 -1.24 9.02 -6.03
N ALA A 97 -1.86 9.72 -5.07
CA ALA A 97 -1.38 11.01 -4.61
C ALA A 97 0.02 10.92 -3.97
N LEU A 98 0.29 9.89 -3.17
CA LEU A 98 1.61 9.68 -2.59
C LEU A 98 2.65 9.34 -3.67
N ALA A 99 2.29 8.50 -4.64
CA ALA A 99 3.20 8.14 -5.74
C ALA A 99 3.63 9.39 -6.52
N GLU A 100 2.69 10.30 -6.82
CA GLU A 100 3.01 11.57 -7.49
C GLU A 100 3.86 12.48 -6.59
N LYS A 101 3.49 12.61 -5.31
CA LYS A 101 4.21 13.46 -4.35
C LYS A 101 5.67 13.05 -4.17
N GLU A 102 5.91 11.75 -3.99
CA GLU A 102 7.24 11.19 -3.75
C GLU A 102 8.00 10.92 -5.06
N LYS A 103 7.41 11.30 -6.21
CA LYS A 103 7.98 11.14 -7.55
C LYS A 103 8.35 9.68 -7.83
N CYS A 104 7.45 8.77 -7.47
CA CYS A 104 7.56 7.37 -7.79
C CYS A 104 7.43 7.15 -9.30
N ASP A 105 8.18 6.18 -9.82
CA ASP A 105 8.17 5.77 -11.22
C ASP A 105 7.61 4.35 -11.42
N LEU A 106 7.35 3.62 -10.33
CA LEU A 106 6.60 2.37 -10.30
C LEU A 106 5.72 2.29 -9.05
N ILE A 107 4.45 1.94 -9.23
CA ILE A 107 3.53 1.56 -8.16
C ILE A 107 3.37 0.05 -8.17
N VAL A 108 3.52 -0.59 -7.01
CA VAL A 108 3.33 -2.02 -6.81
C VAL A 108 2.13 -2.24 -5.88
N VAL A 109 1.14 -2.98 -6.36
CA VAL A 109 -0.08 -3.31 -5.61
C VAL A 109 -0.36 -4.80 -5.71
N GLY A 110 -0.96 -5.37 -4.67
CA GLY A 110 -1.57 -6.70 -4.77
C GLY A 110 -2.75 -6.70 -5.74
N SER A 111 -3.10 -7.84 -6.31
CA SER A 111 -4.29 -7.98 -7.14
C SER A 111 -5.57 -7.75 -6.34
N HIS A 112 -5.59 -8.17 -5.08
CA HIS A 112 -6.67 -7.96 -4.11
C HIS A 112 -6.05 -7.71 -2.74
N GLY A 113 -6.90 -7.35 -1.78
CA GLY A 113 -6.52 -7.10 -0.40
C GLY A 113 -7.25 -7.99 0.60
N LYS A 114 -7.41 -7.48 1.82
CA LYS A 114 -8.05 -8.13 2.97
C LYS A 114 -9.46 -8.70 2.75
N SER A 115 -10.20 -8.21 1.76
CA SER A 115 -11.60 -8.60 1.53
C SER A 115 -11.78 -9.98 0.89
N ASN A 116 -10.70 -10.74 0.61
CA ASN A 116 -10.72 -12.08 0.00
C ASN A 116 -11.80 -12.20 -1.09
N ALA A 117 -11.69 -11.35 -2.10
CA ALA A 117 -12.61 -11.35 -3.22
C ALA A 117 -12.30 -12.53 -4.17
N ASP A 118 -12.51 -13.76 -3.70
CA ASP A 118 -12.15 -15.03 -4.38
C ASP A 118 -12.75 -15.18 -5.80
N LYS A 119 -13.71 -14.32 -6.17
CA LYS A 119 -14.35 -14.29 -7.49
C LYS A 119 -13.86 -13.17 -8.41
N LEU A 120 -13.09 -12.21 -7.89
CA LEU A 120 -12.56 -11.10 -8.69
C LEU A 120 -11.14 -11.43 -9.16
N LEU A 121 -10.77 -10.90 -10.33
CA LEU A 121 -9.40 -11.01 -10.86
C LEU A 121 -8.51 -9.86 -10.40
N ILE A 122 -9.11 -8.69 -10.11
CA ILE A 122 -8.49 -7.48 -9.55
C ILE A 122 -9.49 -6.81 -8.61
N GLY A 123 -9.04 -6.40 -7.42
CA GLY A 123 -9.82 -5.74 -6.38
C GLY A 123 -10.04 -4.26 -6.65
N SER A 124 -10.88 -3.62 -5.82
CA SER A 124 -11.29 -2.23 -6.01
C SER A 124 -10.12 -1.25 -5.96
N VAL A 125 -9.23 -1.37 -4.97
CA VAL A 125 -8.07 -0.48 -4.79
C VAL A 125 -7.12 -0.60 -5.98
N SER A 126 -6.75 -1.82 -6.36
CA SER A 126 -5.82 -2.07 -7.46
C SER A 126 -6.41 -1.63 -8.81
N SER A 127 -7.70 -1.87 -9.02
CA SER A 127 -8.43 -1.36 -10.20
C SER A 127 -8.43 0.16 -10.23
N PHE A 128 -8.66 0.81 -9.09
CA PHE A 128 -8.63 2.26 -8.99
C PHE A 128 -7.25 2.81 -9.33
N VAL A 129 -6.19 2.25 -8.76
CA VAL A 129 -4.80 2.68 -9.02
C VAL A 129 -4.47 2.53 -10.51
N VAL A 130 -4.76 1.38 -11.12
CA VAL A 130 -4.50 1.15 -12.55
C VAL A 130 -5.28 2.15 -13.43
N ALA A 131 -6.51 2.49 -13.06
CA ALA A 131 -7.34 3.40 -13.85
C ALA A 131 -6.95 4.88 -13.72
N HIS A 132 -6.39 5.30 -12.58
CA HIS A 132 -6.16 6.71 -12.27
C HIS A 132 -4.68 7.12 -12.20
N SER A 133 -3.76 6.17 -12.07
CA SER A 133 -2.33 6.44 -12.02
C SER A 133 -1.78 6.81 -13.41
N LYS A 134 -0.95 7.85 -13.45
CA LYS A 134 -0.08 8.14 -14.61
C LYS A 134 1.28 7.44 -14.51
N ILE A 135 1.56 6.78 -13.39
CA ILE A 135 2.79 6.08 -13.08
C ILE A 135 2.59 4.59 -13.41
N ALA A 136 3.63 3.95 -13.95
CA ALA A 136 3.62 2.53 -14.26
C ALA A 136 3.15 1.72 -13.04
N THR A 137 2.27 0.75 -13.25
CA THR A 137 1.67 -0.03 -12.16
C THR A 137 1.91 -1.52 -12.37
N LEU A 138 2.53 -2.16 -11.40
CA LEU A 138 2.72 -3.61 -11.31
C LEU A 138 1.67 -4.20 -10.37
N VAL A 139 0.83 -5.08 -10.91
CA VAL A 139 -0.20 -5.80 -10.14
C VAL A 139 0.28 -7.22 -9.84
N VAL A 140 0.48 -7.53 -8.57
CA VAL A 140 0.98 -8.84 -8.11
C VAL A 140 -0.18 -9.77 -7.78
N ARG A 141 -0.26 -10.91 -8.46
CA ARG A 141 -1.34 -11.89 -8.26
C ARG A 141 -1.08 -12.79 -7.06
N SER A 142 -2.15 -13.45 -6.61
CA SER A 142 -2.07 -14.52 -5.61
C SER A 142 -1.34 -15.74 -6.12
#